data_AF-A0A075LYV3-F1
#
_entry.id   AF-A0A075LYV3-F1
#
_cell.length_a   1.000
_cell.length_b   1.000
_cell.length_c   1.000
_cell.angle_alpha   90.00
_cell.angle_beta   90.00
_cell.angle_gamma   90.00
#
_symmetry.space_group_name_H-M   'P 1'
#
loop_
_entity.id
_entity.type
_entity.pdbx_description
1 polymer ?
#
loop_
_entity_poly.entity_id
_entity_poly.type
_entity_poly.pdbx_seq_one_letter_code
_entity_poly.pdbx_strand_id
1 'polypeptide(L)'
;MDFNLSGIAGDMGVGGIVGFITGYALKKFIKLVLALMGAYIISLFWLQQKGVITINTDALFNLTEKTAGQALGLGDKILGILPGGGAFVVAFYLGFTKG
;
A
#
# COMPACT_ATOMS: atom_id res chain seq x y z
N MET A 1 -14.64 -31.12 15.80
CA MET A 1 -14.65 -30.03 14.82
C MET A 1 -14.36 -30.64 13.47
N ASP A 2 -15.39 -30.90 12.67
CA ASP A 2 -15.21 -31.44 11.32
C ASP A 2 -14.61 -30.36 10.43
N PHE A 3 -13.32 -30.49 10.14
CA PHE A 3 -12.63 -29.63 9.18
C PHE A 3 -13.20 -29.90 7.79
N ASN A 4 -14.20 -29.11 7.40
CA ASN A 4 -14.74 -29.09 6.04
C ASN A 4 -13.70 -28.45 5.10
N LEU A 5 -12.70 -29.24 4.71
CA LEU A 5 -11.62 -28.86 3.80
C LEU A 5 -12.14 -28.28 2.47
N SER A 6 -13.34 -28.70 2.03
CA SER A 6 -13.97 -28.16 0.81
C SER A 6 -14.49 -26.73 0.98
N GLY A 7 -15.03 -26.37 2.16
CA GLY A 7 -15.46 -25.00 2.48
C GLY A 7 -14.27 -24.07 2.67
N ILE A 8 -13.22 -24.53 3.36
CA ILE A 8 -11.98 -23.77 3.54
C ILE A 8 -11.26 -23.55 2.19
N ALA A 9 -11.21 -24.56 1.32
CA ALA A 9 -10.61 -24.42 0.00
C ALA A 9 -11.41 -23.47 -0.92
N GLY A 10 -12.74 -23.48 -0.82
CA GLY A 10 -13.61 -22.54 -1.53
C GLY A 10 -13.40 -21.09 -1.09
N ASP A 11 -13.43 -20.83 0.22
CA ASP A 11 -13.22 -19.49 0.78
C ASP A 11 -11.79 -18.97 0.57
N MET A 12 -10.79 -19.85 0.67
CA MET A 12 -9.39 -19.51 0.34
C MET A 12 -9.19 -19.21 -1.15
N GLY A 13 -9.89 -19.93 -2.04
CA GLY A 13 -9.84 -19.70 -3.48
C GLY A 13 -10.42 -18.33 -3.87
N VAL A 14 -11.58 -17.98 -3.32
CA VAL A 14 -12.19 -16.65 -3.51
C VAL A 14 -11.31 -15.55 -2.91
N GLY A 15 -10.80 -15.75 -1.68
CA GLY A 15 -9.89 -14.81 -1.04
C GLY A 15 -8.60 -14.57 -1.83
N GLY A 16 -8.04 -15.61 -2.47
CA GLY A 16 -6.88 -15.48 -3.33
C GLY A 16 -7.15 -14.66 -4.59
N ILE A 17 -8.23 -14.95 -5.32
CA ILE A 17 -8.59 -14.20 -6.54
C ILE A 17 -8.85 -12.73 -6.22
N VAL A 18 -9.64 -12.47 -5.16
CA VAL A 18 -9.93 -11.11 -4.69
C VAL A 18 -8.65 -10.40 -4.27
N GLY A 19 -7.76 -11.08 -3.54
CA GLY A 19 -6.44 -10.55 -3.16
C GLY A 19 -5.63 -10.13 -4.38
N PHE A 20 -5.50 -11.00 -5.37
CA PHE A 20 -4.74 -10.73 -6.60
C PHE A 20 -5.27 -9.51 -7.37
N ILE A 21 -6.59 -9.45 -7.63
CA ILE A 21 -7.22 -8.34 -8.35
C ILE A 21 -7.02 -7.03 -7.58
N THR A 22 -7.23 -7.07 -6.26
CA THR A 22 -7.07 -5.89 -5.39
C THR A 22 -5.63 -5.39 -5.39
N GLY A 23 -4.66 -6.29 -5.24
CA GLY A 23 -3.23 -5.94 -5.27
C GLY A 23 -2.81 -5.31 -6.60
N TYR A 24 -3.27 -5.88 -7.71
CA TYR A 24 -3.00 -5.36 -9.05
C TYR A 24 -3.59 -3.96 -9.27
N ALA A 25 -4.86 -3.75 -8.90
CA ALA A 25 -5.52 -2.46 -9.00
C ALA A 25 -4.83 -1.40 -8.11
N LEU A 26 -4.47 -1.78 -6.88
CA LEU A 26 -3.80 -0.91 -5.94
C LEU A 26 -2.44 -0.43 -6.46
N LYS A 27 -1.63 -1.31 -7.08
CA LYS A 27 -0.33 -0.93 -7.61
C LYS A 27 -0.44 0.15 -8.70
N LYS A 28 -1.41 0.02 -9.62
CA LYS A 28 -1.69 1.04 -10.63
C LYS A 28 -2.13 2.36 -10.00
N PHE A 29 -2.98 2.30 -8.99
CA PHE A 29 -3.41 3.49 -8.25
C PHE A 29 -2.23 4.18 -7.56
N ILE A 30 -1.36 3.43 -6.87
CA ILE A 30 -0.16 3.99 -6.22
C ILE A 30 0.77 4.65 -7.23
N LYS A 31 0.98 4.06 -8.41
CA LYS A 31 1.80 4.70 -9.47
C LYS A 31 1.23 6.07 -9.88
N LEU A 32 -0.08 6.17 -10.03
CA LEU A 32 -0.74 7.45 -10.35
C LEU A 32 -0.57 8.46 -9.22
N VAL A 33 -0.81 8.05 -7.97
CA VAL A 33 -0.65 8.92 -6.79
C VAL A 33 0.80 9.38 -6.65
N LEU A 34 1.79 8.50 -6.85
CA LEU A 34 3.20 8.86 -6.82
C LEU A 34 3.56 9.88 -7.90
N ALA A 35 3.05 9.71 -9.11
CA ALA A 35 3.28 10.65 -10.20
C ALA A 35 2.73 12.05 -9.86
N LEU A 36 1.51 12.11 -9.31
CA LEU A 36 0.89 13.36 -8.87
C LEU A 36 1.65 13.99 -7.69
N MET A 37 2.07 13.19 -6.70
CA MET A 37 2.87 13.69 -5.57
C MET A 37 4.22 14.22 -6.02
N GLY A 38 4.90 13.51 -6.92
CA GLY A 38 6.18 13.97 -7.49
C GLY A 38 6.03 15.30 -8.22
N ALA A 39 5.02 15.41 -9.09
CA ALA A 39 4.70 16.67 -9.77
C ALA A 39 4.39 17.81 -8.79
N TYR A 40 3.65 17.52 -7.72
CA TYR A 40 3.34 18.49 -6.67
C TYR A 40 4.59 18.98 -5.93
N ILE A 41 5.49 18.08 -5.54
CA ILE A 41 6.75 18.43 -4.87
C ILE A 41 7.61 19.30 -5.80
N ILE A 42 7.74 18.92 -7.07
CA ILE A 42 8.49 19.71 -8.07
C ILE A 42 7.89 21.13 -8.19
N SER A 43 6.56 21.24 -8.24
CA SER A 43 5.87 22.54 -8.27
C SER A 43 6.19 23.39 -7.04
N LEU A 44 6.20 22.80 -5.84
CA LEU A 44 6.54 23.52 -4.61
C LEU A 44 8.00 24.01 -4.62
N PHE A 45 8.94 23.16 -5.02
CA PHE A 45 10.36 23.57 -5.14
C PHE A 45 10.54 24.71 -6.13
N TRP A 46 9.78 24.72 -7.23
CA TRP A 46 9.83 25.81 -8.20
C TRP A 46 9.31 27.13 -7.62
N LEU A 47 8.23 27.11 -6.83
CA LEU A 47 7.72 28.30 -6.12
C LEU A 47 8.71 28.79 -5.06
N GLN A 48 9.41 27.87 -4.39
CA GLN A 48 10.45 28.24 -3.41
C GLN A 48 11.63 28.96 -4.07
N GLN A 49 12.12 28.48 -5.23
CA GLN A 49 13.21 29.14 -5.96
C GLN A 49 12.84 30.57 -6.40
N LYS A 50 11.55 30.82 -6.67
CA LYS A 50 11.03 32.15 -6.99
C LYS A 50 10.77 33.03 -5.76
N GLY A 51 10.96 32.50 -4.54
CA GLY A 51 10.70 33.21 -3.30
C GLY A 51 9.21 33.42 -3.00
N VAL A 52 8.31 32.70 -3.68
CA VAL A 52 6.85 32.82 -3.45
C VAL A 52 6.44 32.12 -2.15
N ILE A 53 7.13 31.04 -1.79
CA ILE A 53 6.89 30.27 -0.56
C ILE A 53 8.21 29.88 0.11
N THR A 54 8.18 29.67 1.43
CA THR A 54 9.27 29.05 2.19
C THR A 54 8.83 27.65 2.63
N ILE A 55 9.59 26.61 2.28
CA ILE A 55 9.27 25.24 2.67
C ILE A 55 10.02 24.92 3.97
N ASN A 56 9.27 24.52 5.00
CA ASN A 56 9.85 23.97 6.22
C ASN A 56 10.19 22.50 5.97
N THR A 57 11.47 22.22 5.70
CA THR A 57 11.96 20.87 5.42
C THR A 57 11.81 19.95 6.63
N ASP A 58 12.04 20.43 7.85
CA ASP A 58 11.96 19.62 9.07
C ASP A 58 10.53 19.13 9.33
N ALA A 59 9.54 20.01 9.14
CA ALA A 59 8.13 19.64 9.24
C ALA A 59 7.74 18.65 8.14
N LEU A 60 8.26 18.82 6.93
CA LEU A 60 8.01 17.92 5.80
C LEU A 60 8.60 16.51 6.07
N PHE A 61 9.82 16.44 6.60
CA PHE A 61 10.47 15.19 6.98
C PHE A 61 9.72 14.48 8.10
N ASN A 62 9.30 15.20 9.15
CA ASN A 62 8.50 14.64 10.24
C ASN A 62 7.16 14.07 9.76
N LEU A 63 6.47 14.75 8.83
CA LEU A 63 5.24 14.24 8.23
C LEU A 63 5.50 12.96 7.42
N THR A 64 6.60 12.94 6.67
CA THR A 64 7.02 11.78 5.88
C THR A 64 7.34 10.60 6.79
N GLU A 65 8.10 10.83 7.86
CA GLU A 65 8.47 9.80 8.85
C GLU A 65 7.26 9.20 9.54
N LYS A 66 6.31 10.03 10.00
CA LYS A 66 5.05 9.54 10.61
C LYS A 66 4.24 8.69 9.63
N THR A 67 4.13 9.16 8.39
CA THR A 67 3.37 8.45 7.34
C THR A 67 4.05 7.12 6.97
N ALA A 68 5.37 7.11 6.85
CA ALA A 68 6.16 5.91 6.60
C ALA A 68 6.06 4.92 7.77
N GLY A 69 6.17 5.39 9.01
CA GLY A 69 6.01 4.57 10.21
C GLY A 69 4.62 3.93 10.31
N GLN A 70 3.56 4.68 9.95
CA GLN A 70 2.21 4.13 9.88
C GLN A 70 2.09 3.04 8.82
N ALA A 71 2.70 3.23 7.63
CA ALA A 71 2.70 2.23 6.58
C ALA A 71 3.44 0.94 7.00
N LEU A 72 4.57 1.07 7.72
CA LEU A 72 5.30 -0.07 8.28
C LEU A 72 4.47 -0.82 9.33
N GLY A 73 3.80 -0.11 10.23
CA GLY A 73 2.92 -0.72 11.23
C GLY A 73 1.71 -1.46 10.62
N LEU A 74 1.21 -1.02 9.47
CA LEU A 74 0.22 -1.78 8.71
C LEU A 74 0.79 -3.09 8.16
N GLY A 75 2.06 -3.08 7.71
CA GLY A 75 2.80 -4.28 7.30
C GLY A 75 2.89 -5.31 8.42
N ASP A 76 3.28 -4.89 9.62
CA ASP A 76 3.35 -5.78 10.80
C ASP A 76 1.98 -6.38 11.14
N LYS A 77 0.91 -5.58 11.01
CA LYS A 77 -0.46 -6.06 11.23
C LYS A 77 -0.89 -7.09 10.18
N ILE A 78 -0.48 -6.92 8.92
CA ILE A 78 -0.73 -7.89 7.84
C ILE A 78 0.01 -9.21 8.11
N LEU A 79 1.24 -9.14 8.63
CA LEU A 79 1.98 -10.34 9.04
C LEU A 79 1.29 -11.06 10.21
N GLY A 80 0.71 -10.32 11.16
CA GLY A 80 -0.03 -10.89 12.30
C GLY A 80 -1.31 -11.65 11.93
N ILE A 81 -1.97 -11.32 10.81
CA ILE A 81 -3.20 -12.00 10.34
C ILE A 81 -2.93 -13.12 9.33
N LEU A 82 -1.66 -13.35 8.96
CA LEU A 82 -1.24 -14.36 7.99
C LEU A 82 -1.72 -15.80 8.30
N PRO A 83 -1.81 -16.27 9.57
CA PRO A 83 -2.28 -17.62 9.88
C PRO A 83 -3.74 -17.90 9.48
N GLY A 84 -4.59 -16.85 9.37
CA GLY A 84 -5.99 -16.98 8.96
C GLY A 84 -6.29 -16.42 7.55
N GLY A 85 -5.51 -15.44 7.08
CA GLY A 85 -5.70 -14.76 5.79
C GLY A 85 -4.63 -15.04 4.74
N GLY A 86 -3.80 -16.07 4.93
CA GLY A 86 -2.59 -16.33 4.13
C GLY A 86 -2.82 -16.36 2.62
N ALA A 87 -3.91 -16.99 2.15
CA ALA A 87 -4.23 -17.05 0.72
C ALA A 87 -4.49 -15.67 0.10
N PHE A 88 -5.20 -14.79 0.82
CA PHE A 88 -5.42 -13.41 0.39
C PHE A 88 -4.11 -12.63 0.36
N VAL A 89 -3.29 -12.69 1.42
CA VAL A 89 -2.06 -11.90 1.52
C VAL A 89 -1.04 -12.30 0.45
N VAL A 90 -0.84 -13.61 0.23
CA VAL A 90 0.06 -14.12 -0.80
C VAL A 90 -0.42 -13.71 -2.18
N ALA A 91 -1.70 -13.90 -2.48
CA ALA A 91 -2.24 -13.54 -3.78
C ALA A 91 -2.27 -12.02 -4.00
N PHE A 92 -2.55 -11.24 -2.96
CA PHE A 92 -2.44 -9.78 -2.97
C PHE A 92 -1.03 -9.31 -3.26
N TYR A 93 -0.01 -9.88 -2.59
CA TYR A 93 1.38 -9.55 -2.86
C TYR A 93 1.78 -9.89 -4.30
N LEU A 94 1.36 -11.04 -4.82
CA LEU A 94 1.59 -11.41 -6.22
C LEU A 94 0.86 -10.49 -7.21
N GLY A 95 -0.36 -10.06 -6.89
CA GLY A 95 -1.10 -9.06 -7.68
C GLY A 95 -0.41 -7.71 -7.68
N PHE A 96 0.05 -7.28 -6.51
CA PHE A 96 0.73 -6.00 -6.31
C PHE A 96 2.09 -5.92 -7.02
N THR A 97 2.85 -7.01 -7.06
CA THR A 97 4.12 -7.05 -7.79
C THR A 97 3.94 -7.05 -9.31
N LYS A 98 2.84 -7.64 -9.82
CA LYS A 98 2.52 -7.67 -11.26
C LYS A 98 1.85 -6.40 -11.80
N GLY A 99 1.27 -5.56 -10.93
CA GLY A 99 0.54 -4.35 -11.33
C GLY A 99 1.41 -3.12 -11.61
#